data_AF-K1S050-F1
#
_entry.id   AF-K1S050-F1
#
_cell.length_a   1.000
_cell.length_b   1.000
_cell.length_c   1.000
_cell.angle_alpha   90.00
_cell.angle_beta   90.00
_cell.angle_gamma   90.00
#
_symmetry.space_group_name_H-M   'P 1'
#
loop_
_entity.id
_entity.type
_entity.pdbx_description
1 polymer ?
#
loop_
_entity_poly.entity_id
_entity_poly.type
_entity_poly.pdbx_seq_one_letter_code
_entity_poly.pdbx_strand_id
1 'polypeptide(L)'
;MAELKYDKKTGRLLFTKQMKKEYTILMPNMAPIHFKILEKVFNYYGYKSDLLDTTGPEIAQTGLKYVHNDTCYPALLVIGQFINALQSGKYDVHKVALMITQTGGGCRASNYIFLLRKALKKAGFEFVPVISLSFGMEHNSGFSLTLPLIRRFVGGLVYGDQLMLLSNQTKPYEVNKGESMALVD
;
A
#
# COMPACT_ATOMS: atom_id res chain seq x y z
N MET A 1 0.56 12.09 -21.43
CA MET A 1 0.44 12.44 -20.00
C MET A 1 -1.01 12.27 -19.62
N ALA A 2 -1.30 11.46 -18.60
CA ALA A 2 -2.65 11.29 -18.11
C ALA A 2 -3.28 12.63 -17.68
N GLU A 3 -4.56 12.82 -18.00
CA GLU A 3 -5.33 14.00 -17.61
C GLU A 3 -5.54 14.01 -16.08
N LEU A 4 -5.15 15.10 -15.42
CA LEU A 4 -5.35 15.29 -13.98
C LEU A 4 -6.82 15.63 -13.71
N LYS A 5 -7.53 14.74 -13.02
CA LYS A 5 -8.94 14.95 -12.62
C LYS A 5 -9.04 15.08 -11.12
N TYR A 6 -9.65 16.17 -10.66
CA TYR A 6 -9.86 16.42 -9.25
C TYR A 6 -11.32 16.16 -8.88
N ASP A 7 -11.53 15.60 -7.68
CA ASP A 7 -12.85 15.45 -7.12
C ASP A 7 -13.45 16.81 -6.77
N LYS A 8 -14.65 17.11 -7.27
CA LYS A 8 -15.28 18.44 -7.12
C LYS A 8 -15.65 18.77 -5.67
N LYS A 9 -15.83 17.77 -4.79
CA LYS A 9 -16.25 17.98 -3.40
C LYS A 9 -15.05 18.05 -2.44
N THR A 10 -14.08 17.18 -2.65
CA THR A 10 -12.95 16.98 -1.73
C THR A 10 -11.65 17.60 -2.22
N GLY A 11 -11.58 18.04 -3.48
CA GLY A 11 -10.38 18.62 -4.10
C GLY A 11 -9.24 17.63 -4.31
N ARG A 12 -9.43 16.34 -4.02
CA ARG A 12 -8.38 15.32 -4.15
C ARG A 12 -8.15 14.93 -5.60
N LEU A 13 -6.91 14.61 -5.95
CA LEU A 13 -6.59 14.04 -7.26
C LEU A 13 -7.14 12.61 -7.37
N LEU A 14 -7.91 12.34 -8.42
CA LEU A 14 -8.48 11.04 -8.73
C LEU A 14 -7.50 10.21 -9.54
N PHE A 15 -7.35 8.94 -9.15
CA PHE A 15 -6.65 7.99 -10.00
C PHE A 15 -7.51 7.64 -11.22
N THR A 16 -7.02 7.91 -12.43
CA THR A 16 -7.78 7.76 -13.68
C THR A 16 -7.44 6.50 -14.46
N LYS A 17 -8.31 6.12 -15.42
CA LYS A 17 -8.05 4.97 -16.32
C LYS A 17 -6.77 5.11 -17.14
N GLN A 18 -6.37 6.34 -17.47
CA GLN A 18 -5.09 6.61 -18.14
C GLN A 18 -3.93 6.37 -17.18
N MET A 19 -4.04 6.85 -15.94
CA MET A 19 -3.04 6.59 -14.89
C MET A 19 -2.85 5.09 -14.64
N LYS A 20 -3.91 4.26 -14.72
CA LYS A 20 -3.76 2.79 -14.61
C LYS A 20 -2.71 2.21 -15.58
N LYS A 21 -2.55 2.77 -16.78
CA LYS A 21 -1.61 2.27 -17.79
C LYS A 21 -0.20 2.83 -17.60
N GLU A 22 -0.08 4.07 -17.12
CA GLU A 22 1.19 4.81 -17.09
C GLU A 22 1.85 4.80 -15.70
N TYR A 23 1.07 4.71 -14.62
CA TYR A 23 1.54 4.96 -13.25
C TYR A 23 1.92 3.65 -12.55
N THR A 24 2.93 3.74 -11.68
CA THR A 24 3.28 2.67 -10.75
C THR A 24 2.55 2.90 -9.42
N ILE A 25 1.86 1.88 -8.92
CA ILE A 25 1.12 1.92 -7.66
C ILE A 25 2.01 1.38 -6.56
N LEU A 26 2.43 2.23 -5.63
CA LEU A 26 3.19 1.80 -4.46
C LEU A 26 2.25 1.29 -3.38
N MET A 27 2.58 0.12 -2.84
CA MET A 27 1.85 -0.51 -1.74
C MET A 27 2.78 -0.65 -0.52
N PRO A 28 2.29 -0.43 0.71
CA PRO A 28 3.11 -0.63 1.89
C PRO A 28 3.13 -2.12 2.23
N ASN A 29 4.25 -2.61 2.76
CA ASN A 29 4.33 -3.99 3.21
C ASN A 29 3.84 -4.13 4.66
N MET A 30 2.62 -4.63 4.83
CA MET A 30 2.05 -4.89 6.16
C MET A 30 2.21 -6.35 6.60
N ALA A 31 2.24 -7.28 5.65
CA ALA A 31 2.40 -8.71 5.89
C ALA A 31 3.13 -9.30 4.67
N PRO A 32 4.43 -9.61 4.78
CA PRO A 32 5.27 -9.94 3.62
C PRO A 32 4.71 -11.06 2.74
N ILE A 33 4.29 -12.18 3.35
CA ILE A 33 3.74 -13.34 2.64
C ILE A 33 2.51 -12.92 1.81
N HIS A 34 1.51 -12.33 2.47
CA HIS A 34 0.26 -11.92 1.82
C HIS A 34 0.48 -10.85 0.77
N PHE A 35 1.20 -9.78 1.10
CA PHE A 35 1.33 -8.63 0.21
C PHE A 35 2.19 -8.93 -1.02
N LYS A 36 3.18 -9.83 -0.93
CA LYS A 36 3.89 -10.36 -2.11
C LYS A 36 2.91 -11.07 -3.06
N ILE A 37 2.03 -11.92 -2.54
CA ILE A 37 1.01 -12.61 -3.35
C ILE A 37 0.03 -11.59 -3.95
N LEU A 38 -0.46 -10.64 -3.14
CA LEU A 38 -1.42 -9.63 -3.58
C LEU A 38 -0.84 -8.71 -4.65
N GLU A 39 0.44 -8.33 -4.56
CA GLU A 39 1.14 -7.59 -5.61
C GLU A 39 1.07 -8.34 -6.95
N LYS A 40 1.31 -9.66 -6.96
CA LYS A 40 1.18 -10.46 -8.19
C LYS A 40 -0.26 -10.51 -8.70
N VAL A 41 -1.24 -10.56 -7.79
CA VAL A 41 -2.66 -10.48 -8.16
C VAL A 41 -2.99 -9.14 -8.82
N PHE A 42 -2.56 -8.01 -8.24
CA PHE A 42 -2.79 -6.69 -8.83
C PHE A 42 -2.12 -6.54 -10.20
N ASN A 43 -0.86 -6.98 -10.32
CA ASN A 43 -0.14 -7.00 -11.59
C ASN A 43 -0.84 -7.87 -12.65
N TYR A 44 -1.37 -9.04 -12.28
CA TYR A 44 -2.15 -9.90 -13.18
C TYR A 44 -3.40 -9.19 -13.75
N TYR A 45 -4.04 -8.32 -12.98
CA TYR A 45 -5.19 -7.51 -13.43
C TYR A 45 -4.81 -6.18 -14.08
N GLY A 46 -3.54 -6.02 -14.47
CA GLY A 46 -3.02 -4.89 -15.21
C GLY A 46 -2.85 -3.61 -14.38
N TYR A 47 -2.67 -3.73 -13.07
CA TYR A 47 -2.23 -2.63 -12.22
C TYR A 47 -0.73 -2.79 -11.99
N LYS A 48 0.08 -1.85 -12.48
CA LYS A 48 1.54 -1.87 -12.26
C LYS A 48 1.83 -1.56 -10.79
N SER A 49 1.87 -2.58 -9.93
CA SER A 49 2.08 -2.42 -8.49
C SER A 49 3.48 -2.82 -8.08
N ASP A 50 4.05 -2.07 -7.14
CA ASP A 50 5.34 -2.33 -6.51
C ASP A 50 5.18 -2.30 -4.98
N LEU A 51 5.59 -3.38 -4.33
CA LEU A 51 5.53 -3.50 -2.88
C LEU A 51 6.76 -2.85 -2.24
N LEU A 52 6.54 -1.87 -1.36
CA LEU A 52 7.62 -1.24 -0.61
C LEU A 52 8.12 -2.20 0.47
N ASP A 53 9.35 -2.68 0.30
CA ASP A 53 10.06 -3.60 1.20
C ASP A 53 11.16 -2.90 2.01
N THR A 54 11.30 -1.59 1.87
CA THR A 54 12.28 -0.79 2.61
C THR A 54 12.06 -0.93 4.12
N THR A 55 13.15 -1.14 4.86
CA THR A 55 13.16 -1.22 6.31
C THR A 55 14.29 -0.37 6.88
N GLY A 56 14.06 0.31 8.00
CA GLY A 56 15.12 1.00 8.71
C GLY A 56 14.62 2.17 9.56
N PRO A 57 15.49 2.73 10.43
CA PRO A 57 15.15 3.85 11.30
C PRO A 57 14.78 5.13 10.52
N GLU A 58 15.28 5.31 9.30
CA GLU A 58 14.99 6.44 8.43
C GLU A 58 13.51 6.54 8.05
N ILE A 59 12.81 5.41 7.95
CA ILE A 59 11.37 5.35 7.70
C ILE A 59 10.61 5.94 8.89
N ALA A 60 10.99 5.52 10.10
CA ALA A 60 10.40 6.04 11.33
C ALA A 60 10.69 7.53 11.51
N GLN A 61 11.92 7.97 11.25
CA GLN A 61 12.28 9.39 11.30
C GLN A 61 11.49 10.23 10.28
N THR A 62 11.33 9.72 9.05
CA THR A 62 10.52 10.38 8.02
C THR A 62 9.05 10.47 8.46
N GLY A 63 8.51 9.40 9.03
CA GLY A 63 7.16 9.39 9.61
C GLY A 63 6.99 10.44 10.71
N LEU A 64 7.90 10.49 11.69
CA LEU A 64 7.92 11.47 12.78
C LEU A 64 8.03 12.92 12.28
N LYS A 65 8.72 13.15 11.15
CA LYS A 65 8.88 14.48 10.55
C LYS A 65 7.57 15.02 9.97
N TYR A 66 6.76 14.18 9.34
CA TYR A 66 5.58 14.62 8.57
C TYR A 66 4.24 14.31 9.24
N VAL A 67 4.19 13.30 10.11
CA VAL A 67 2.99 12.83 10.82
C VAL A 67 3.04 13.26 12.28
N HIS A 68 1.87 13.43 12.91
CA HIS A 68 1.80 13.80 14.31
C HIS A 68 2.17 12.63 15.24
N ASN A 69 2.91 12.90 16.31
CA ASN A 69 3.43 11.88 17.23
C ASN A 69 2.34 11.08 17.97
N ASP A 70 1.14 11.64 18.14
CA ASP A 70 -0.01 10.96 18.76
C ASP A 70 -0.76 10.01 17.80
N THR A 71 -0.14 9.60 16.69
CA THR A 71 -0.72 8.59 15.79
C THR A 71 -0.18 7.20 16.13
N CYS A 72 -0.96 6.17 15.85
CA CYS A 72 -0.51 4.80 16.08
C CYS A 72 0.74 4.51 15.23
N TYR A 73 1.74 3.87 15.83
CA TYR A 73 3.04 3.63 15.22
C TYR A 73 3.00 3.01 13.80
N PRO A 74 2.11 2.06 13.48
CA PRO A 74 1.98 1.55 12.11
C PRO A 74 1.61 2.61 11.07
N ALA A 75 0.79 3.61 11.43
CA ALA A 75 0.44 4.72 10.52
C ALA A 75 1.68 5.54 10.18
N LEU A 76 2.49 5.81 11.21
CA LEU A 76 3.73 6.57 11.09
C LEU A 76 4.73 5.83 10.19
N LEU A 77 4.89 4.52 10.37
CA LEU A 77 5.75 3.70 9.52
C LEU A 77 5.27 3.65 8.07
N VAL A 78 3.98 3.37 7.83
CA VAL A 78 3.42 3.29 6.47
C VAL A 78 3.54 4.63 5.73
N ILE A 79 3.18 5.74 6.38
CA ILE A 79 3.28 7.07 5.78
C ILE A 79 4.75 7.46 5.58
N GLY A 80 5.61 7.17 6.56
CA GLY A 80 7.05 7.36 6.46
C GLY A 80 7.64 6.59 5.28
N GLN A 81 7.21 5.35 5.07
CA GLN A 81 7.69 4.48 4.00
C GLN A 81 7.31 5.06 2.63
N PHE A 82 6.08 5.54 2.47
CA PHE A 82 5.66 6.21 1.24
C PHE A 82 6.45 7.47 0.95
N ILE A 83 6.59 8.36 1.93
CA ILE A 83 7.30 9.64 1.71
C ILE A 83 8.78 9.37 1.44
N ASN A 84 9.40 8.43 2.16
CA ASN A 84 10.78 8.04 1.94
C ASN A 84 10.96 7.47 0.52
N ALA A 85 10.05 6.59 0.06
CA ALA A 85 10.08 6.07 -1.31
C ALA A 85 9.97 7.20 -2.36
N LEU A 86 9.09 8.18 -2.15
CA LEU A 86 8.97 9.34 -3.05
C LEU A 86 10.23 10.24 -3.04
N GLN A 87 10.93 10.32 -1.92
CA GLN A 87 12.17 11.11 -1.78
C GLN A 87 13.43 10.36 -2.24
N SER A 88 13.36 9.03 -2.38
CA SER A 88 14.51 8.19 -2.72
C SER A 88 15.11 8.43 -4.11
N GLY A 89 14.37 9.06 -5.03
CA GLY A 89 14.75 9.20 -6.44
C GLY A 89 14.57 7.91 -7.27
N LYS A 90 14.20 6.78 -6.66
CA LYS A 90 13.93 5.50 -7.36
C LYS A 90 12.70 5.59 -8.26
N TYR A 91 11.75 6.47 -7.95
CA TYR A 91 10.48 6.57 -8.65
C TYR A 91 10.28 7.95 -9.28
N ASP A 92 9.66 7.96 -10.46
CA ASP A 92 9.12 9.19 -11.05
C ASP A 92 7.84 9.59 -10.29
N VAL A 93 7.96 10.60 -9.42
CA VAL A 93 6.87 11.08 -8.56
C VAL A 93 5.66 11.61 -9.35
N HIS A 94 5.82 11.94 -10.63
CA HIS A 94 4.72 12.34 -11.51
C HIS A 94 4.01 11.15 -12.18
N LYS A 95 4.56 9.95 -12.05
CA LYS A 95 3.99 8.68 -12.56
C LYS A 95 3.86 7.63 -11.46
N VAL A 96 3.62 8.07 -10.23
CA VAL A 96 3.37 7.20 -9.09
C VAL A 96 1.99 7.48 -8.50
N ALA A 97 1.34 6.43 -8.03
CA ALA A 97 0.17 6.51 -7.14
C ALA A 97 0.47 5.73 -5.86
N LEU A 98 -0.13 6.11 -4.74
CA LEU A 98 -0.02 5.39 -3.48
C LEU A 98 -1.31 4.64 -3.20
N MET A 99 -1.24 3.38 -2.76
CA MET A 99 -2.41 2.60 -2.38
C MET A 99 -2.36 2.26 -0.89
N ILE A 100 -3.43 2.58 -0.17
CA ILE A 100 -3.55 2.27 1.27
C ILE A 100 -4.92 1.68 1.58
N THR A 101 -4.96 0.74 2.53
CA THR A 101 -6.20 0.13 3.00
C THR A 101 -7.03 1.12 3.80
N GLN A 102 -8.34 1.07 3.64
CA GLN A 102 -9.29 1.84 4.45
C GLN A 102 -10.42 0.92 4.88
N THR A 103 -10.45 0.59 6.18
CA THR A 103 -11.33 -0.44 6.72
C THR A 103 -12.72 0.06 7.09
N GLY A 104 -12.91 1.38 7.23
CA GLY A 104 -14.20 2.00 7.52
C GLY A 104 -14.78 1.72 8.91
N GLY A 105 -14.05 1.01 9.78
CA GLY A 105 -14.45 0.71 11.16
C GLY A 105 -13.91 1.72 12.18
N GLY A 106 -14.14 1.46 13.47
CA GLY A 106 -13.69 2.30 14.59
C GLY A 106 -12.18 2.29 14.85
N CYS A 107 -11.40 1.54 14.06
CA CYS A 107 -9.94 1.54 14.15
C CYS A 107 -9.34 2.83 13.58
N ARG A 108 -8.18 3.27 14.11
CA ARG A 108 -7.41 4.40 13.55
C ARG A 108 -6.99 4.18 12.08
N ALA A 109 -6.94 2.93 11.61
CA ALA A 109 -6.67 2.57 10.21
C ALA A 109 -7.57 3.31 9.21
N SER A 110 -8.84 3.55 9.57
CA SER A 110 -9.79 4.31 8.73
C SER A 110 -9.32 5.74 8.41
N ASN A 111 -8.48 6.31 9.28
CA ASN A 111 -7.95 7.68 9.16
C ASN A 111 -6.57 7.75 8.49
N TYR A 112 -5.94 6.63 8.16
CA TYR A 112 -4.57 6.63 7.61
C TYR A 112 -4.51 7.39 6.28
N ILE A 113 -5.53 7.24 5.44
CA ILE A 113 -5.60 7.94 4.15
C ILE A 113 -5.63 9.46 4.30
N PHE A 114 -6.33 9.98 5.31
CA PHE A 114 -6.40 11.41 5.60
C PHE A 114 -5.04 11.92 6.12
N LEU A 115 -4.43 11.19 7.05
CA LEU A 115 -3.11 11.49 7.57
C LEU A 115 -2.04 11.48 6.47
N LEU A 116 -2.09 10.48 5.57
CA LEU A 116 -1.21 10.37 4.42
C LEU A 116 -1.32 11.60 3.51
N ARG A 117 -2.53 12.01 3.14
CA ARG A 117 -2.73 13.22 2.31
C ARG A 117 -2.17 14.48 2.97
N LYS A 118 -2.40 14.66 4.28
CA LYS A 118 -1.85 15.79 5.04
C LYS A 118 -0.31 15.76 5.05
N ALA A 119 0.27 14.58 5.21
CA ALA A 119 1.72 14.39 5.21
C ALA A 119 2.33 14.63 3.82
N LEU A 120 1.69 14.15 2.75
CA LEU A 120 2.10 14.42 1.36
C LEU A 120 2.08 15.92 1.05
N LYS A 121 1.04 16.65 1.48
CA LYS A 121 0.98 18.10 1.33
C LYS A 121 2.16 18.80 2.01
N LYS A 122 2.48 18.42 3.24
CA LYS A 122 3.65 18.95 3.97
C LYS A 122 4.99 18.59 3.31
N ALA A 123 5.06 17.43 2.66
CA ALA A 123 6.25 16.96 1.96
C ALA A 123 6.38 17.48 0.52
N GLY A 124 5.41 18.27 0.03
CA GLY A 124 5.41 18.80 -1.34
C GLY A 124 4.88 17.84 -2.42
N PHE A 125 4.28 16.71 -2.02
CA PHE A 125 3.77 15.66 -2.92
C PHE A 125 2.24 15.63 -3.01
N GLU A 126 1.56 16.78 -2.85
CA GLU A 126 0.09 16.87 -2.92
C GLU A 126 -0.48 16.43 -4.28
N PHE A 127 0.34 16.46 -5.33
CA PHE A 127 -0.01 16.02 -6.68
C PHE A 127 0.05 14.49 -6.88
N VAL A 128 0.51 13.71 -5.89
CA VAL A 128 0.55 12.24 -5.98
C VAL A 128 -0.83 11.68 -5.63
N PRO A 129 -1.51 10.94 -6.54
CA PRO A 129 -2.82 10.37 -6.27
C PRO A 129 -2.75 9.27 -5.21
N VAL A 130 -3.73 9.27 -4.29
CA VAL A 130 -3.86 8.27 -3.22
C VAL A 130 -5.13 7.46 -3.43
N ILE A 131 -4.96 6.14 -3.62
CA ILE A 131 -6.00 5.14 -3.85
C ILE A 131 -6.37 4.50 -2.51
N SER A 132 -7.65 4.59 -2.14
CA SER A 132 -8.23 3.82 -1.04
C SER A 132 -8.56 2.40 -1.51
N LEU A 133 -7.98 1.39 -0.87
CA LEU A 133 -8.44 0.01 -0.98
C LEU A 133 -9.58 -0.20 0.03
N SER A 134 -10.81 0.11 -0.41
CA SER A 134 -12.05 -0.05 0.38
C SER A 134 -13.22 -0.44 -0.51
N PHE A 135 -14.28 -0.99 0.11
CA PHE A 135 -15.55 -1.27 -0.55
C PHE A 135 -16.39 0.01 -0.65
N GLY A 136 -16.06 0.88 -1.60
CA GLY A 136 -16.92 1.99 -2.00
C GLY A 136 -16.83 3.28 -1.18
N MET A 137 -15.85 3.42 -0.26
CA MET A 137 -15.70 4.66 0.50
C MET A 137 -15.14 5.82 -0.34
N GLU A 138 -14.23 5.53 -1.28
CA GLU A 138 -13.72 6.53 -2.22
C GLU A 138 -13.69 6.01 -3.65
N HIS A 139 -14.35 6.74 -4.55
CA HIS A 139 -14.39 6.39 -5.96
C HIS A 139 -13.12 6.87 -6.68
N ASN A 140 -12.44 5.96 -7.39
CA ASN A 140 -11.31 6.26 -8.25
C ASN A 140 -11.53 5.61 -9.61
N SER A 141 -11.72 6.39 -10.67
CA SER A 141 -12.12 5.85 -11.99
C SER A 141 -11.13 4.85 -12.62
N GLY A 142 -9.85 4.92 -12.24
CA GLY A 142 -8.79 4.01 -12.68
C GLY A 142 -8.64 2.76 -11.83
N PHE A 143 -9.37 2.65 -10.71
CA PHE A 143 -9.29 1.52 -9.79
C PHE A 143 -10.69 0.95 -9.53
N SER A 144 -10.89 -0.32 -9.86
CA SER A 144 -12.14 -1.01 -9.58
C SER A 144 -11.89 -2.40 -9.01
N LEU A 145 -12.58 -2.69 -7.91
CA LEU A 145 -12.67 -4.02 -7.30
C LEU A 145 -13.70 -4.84 -8.07
N THR A 146 -13.27 -5.44 -9.17
CA THR A 146 -14.11 -6.34 -9.97
C THR A 146 -14.27 -7.69 -9.26
N LEU A 147 -15.37 -8.40 -9.50
CA LEU A 147 -15.60 -9.73 -8.89
C LEU A 147 -14.47 -10.74 -9.18
N PRO A 148 -13.90 -10.83 -10.41
CA PRO A 148 -12.74 -11.68 -10.66
C PRO A 148 -11.51 -11.30 -9.83
N LEU A 149 -11.24 -9.99 -9.69
CA LEU A 149 -10.14 -9.48 -8.87
C LEU A 149 -10.35 -9.87 -7.40
N ILE A 150 -11.55 -9.62 -6.87
CA ILE A 150 -11.90 -9.97 -5.48
C ILE A 150 -11.71 -11.49 -5.25
N ARG A 151 -12.17 -12.34 -6.18
CA ARG A 151 -12.01 -13.79 -6.04
C ARG A 151 -10.55 -14.23 -5.93
N ARG A 152 -9.66 -13.69 -6.76
CA ARG A 152 -8.21 -13.99 -6.68
C ARG A 152 -7.55 -13.33 -5.47
N PHE A 153 -8.00 -12.14 -5.09
CA PHE A 153 -7.53 -11.43 -3.89
C PHE A 153 -7.81 -12.26 -2.64
N VAL A 154 -9.05 -12.72 -2.46
CA VAL A 154 -9.46 -13.61 -1.35
C VAL A 154 -8.68 -14.92 -1.41
N GLY A 155 -8.53 -15.52 -2.59
CA GLY A 155 -7.69 -16.71 -2.76
C GLY A 155 -6.25 -16.49 -2.29
N GLY A 156 -5.63 -15.37 -2.70
CA GLY A 156 -4.28 -15.00 -2.28
C GLY A 156 -4.15 -14.81 -0.77
N LEU A 157 -5.16 -14.23 -0.13
CA LEU A 157 -5.19 -14.13 1.34
C LEU A 157 -5.27 -15.50 2.02
N VAL A 158 -6.13 -16.39 1.53
CA VAL A 158 -6.26 -17.76 2.08
C VAL A 158 -4.95 -18.53 1.92
N TYR A 159 -4.32 -18.48 0.74
CA TYR A 159 -3.02 -19.11 0.53
C TYR A 159 -1.93 -18.51 1.42
N GLY A 160 -1.89 -17.17 1.55
CA GLY A 160 -0.96 -16.49 2.46
C GLY A 160 -1.14 -16.92 3.92
N ASP A 161 -2.39 -17.04 4.38
CA ASP A 161 -2.71 -17.53 5.73
C ASP A 161 -2.24 -18.97 5.93
N GLN A 162 -2.50 -19.86 4.97
CA GLN A 162 -2.07 -21.26 5.08
C GLN A 162 -0.54 -21.39 5.14
N LEU A 163 0.19 -20.66 4.29
CA LEU A 163 1.65 -20.64 4.30
C LEU A 163 2.20 -20.08 5.61
N MET A 164 1.62 -18.99 6.10
CA MET A 164 2.00 -18.41 7.39
C MET A 164 1.75 -19.38 8.55
N LEU A 165 0.60 -20.06 8.58
CA LEU A 165 0.27 -21.03 9.62
C LEU A 165 1.24 -22.23 9.61
N LEU A 166 1.52 -22.79 8.44
CA LEU A 166 2.47 -23.91 8.29
C LEU A 166 3.89 -23.50 8.70
N SER A 167 4.35 -22.31 8.29
CA SER A 167 5.65 -21.78 8.70
C SER A 167 5.71 -21.59 10.22
N ASN A 168 4.70 -20.96 10.82
CA ASN A 168 4.63 -20.76 12.27
C ASN A 168 4.56 -22.08 13.06
N GLN A 169 3.91 -23.11 12.52
CA GLN A 169 3.82 -24.42 13.15
C GLN A 169 5.15 -25.18 13.09
N THR A 170 5.90 -25.05 12.00
CA THR A 170 7.15 -25.79 11.79
C THR A 170 8.37 -25.08 12.36
N LYS A 171 8.36 -23.74 12.40
CA LYS A 171 9.47 -22.89 12.87
C LYS A 171 10.06 -23.27 14.24
N PRO A 172 9.27 -23.66 15.27
CA PRO A 172 9.81 -24.09 16.55
C PRO A 172 10.57 -25.43 16.51
N TYR A 173 10.37 -26.22 15.46
CA TYR A 173 10.96 -27.55 15.27
C TYR A 173 12.05 -27.57 14.19
N GLU A 174 12.47 -26.39 13.70
CA GLU A 174 13.55 -26.26 12.72
C GLU A 174 14.85 -26.87 13.26
N VAL A 175 15.49 -27.72 12.44
CA VAL A 175 16.84 -28.22 12.72
C VAL A 175 17.85 -27.12 12.40
N ASN A 176 17.74 -26.50 11.22
CA ASN A 176 18.49 -25.30 10.87
C ASN A 176 17.57 -24.08 10.87
N LYS A 177 17.94 -23.06 11.66
CA LYS A 177 17.15 -21.84 11.83
C LYS A 177 16.87 -21.16 10.48
N GLY A 178 15.60 -20.88 10.21
CA GLY A 178 15.13 -20.17 9.02
C GLY A 178 14.72 -21.06 7.84
N GLU A 179 14.89 -22.38 7.93
CA GLU A 179 14.49 -23.32 6.87
C GLU A 179 13.01 -23.24 6.52
N SER A 180 12.12 -23.13 7.51
CA SER A 180 10.68 -23.05 7.25
C SER A 180 10.31 -21.78 6.50
N MET A 181 10.95 -20.64 6.82
CA MET A 181 10.68 -19.38 6.13
C MET A 181 11.23 -19.40 4.69
N ALA A 182 12.37 -20.04 4.45
CA ALA A 182 12.95 -20.16 3.12
C ALA A 182 12.06 -20.92 2.11
N LEU A 183 11.15 -21.78 2.60
CA LEU A 183 10.17 -22.49 1.77
C LEU A 183 8.91 -21.66 1.47
N VAL A 184 8.73 -20.52 2.14
CA VAL A 184 7.55 -19.64 1.99
C VAL A 184 7.86 -18.37 1.20
N ASP A 185 9.09 -17.87 1.29
CA ASP A 185 9.52 -16.58 0.70
C ASP A 185 9.67 -16.57 -0.83
#